data_AF-A0A8I3QNR5-F1
#
_entry.id   AF-A0A8I3QNR5-F1
#
_cell.length_a   1.000
_cell.length_b   1.000
_cell.length_c   1.000
_cell.angle_alpha   90.00
_cell.angle_beta   90.00
_cell.angle_gamma   90.00
#
_symmetry.space_group_name_H-M   'P 1'
#
loop_
_entity.id
_entity.type
_entity.pdbx_description
1 polymer ?
#
loop_
_entity_poly.entity_id
_entity_poly.type
_entity_poly.pdbx_seq_one_letter_code
_entity_poly.pdbx_strand_id
1 'polypeptide(L)'
;MARRRRRACIALFLVLLFAFGTLMGLRTLKAPDGLPALGPGLELAPFERRPEGAPAAPPPPPPPPRTAGPASAPGPAPAEAAPAPGPGPRVYSDLHAFYYSWYGSPRREGRYVHWDHVMVPHWDPKISASYPRGRHSPPDDLGSSFYPELGPYSSRDPDVLREHMTQLREAAIGVLVLSWYPPGMADDNGEPSDDLVPAILDTAHQYNIQVAFHIQPYKGRDDITLHDNIKYIIDTYGSHGAFYRYKNSMGKSLPLFYIYDSYLTSPEAWAHLLTPNGPHSIRNTPYDGVFIALLVEEGHTHDILAAGFDGMYTYFASNGFSFGSSHQNWKAVKNFCDANNLLFIPSVGPGYIDTSIRPWNNHNTRNRVNGKYYETALQAALMVRPEIVSITSFNEWHEGTQIEKAVPKKTPTRLYLDYLPHQPSLYLELTRRWAEHFIKEKEQWLM
;
A
#
# COMPACT_ATOMS: atom_id res chain seq x y z
N MET A 1 -6.62 -20.25 -62.22
CA MET A 1 -6.87 -19.58 -60.91
C MET A 1 -7.85 -20.30 -59.98
N ALA A 2 -8.86 -21.04 -60.48
CA ALA A 2 -9.86 -21.72 -59.62
C ALA A 2 -9.33 -22.87 -58.73
N ARG A 3 -8.32 -23.64 -59.18
CA ARG A 3 -7.74 -24.76 -58.41
C ARG A 3 -6.94 -24.33 -57.16
N ARG A 4 -6.25 -23.19 -57.20
CA ARG A 4 -5.51 -22.66 -56.03
C ARG A 4 -6.45 -22.07 -54.97
N ARG A 5 -7.55 -21.40 -55.39
CA ARG A 5 -8.59 -20.92 -54.47
C ARG A 5 -9.33 -22.07 -53.77
N ARG A 6 -9.64 -23.16 -54.47
CA ARG A 6 -10.23 -24.36 -53.83
C ARG A 6 -9.33 -24.98 -52.76
N ARG A 7 -8.02 -25.07 -53.00
CA ARG A 7 -7.07 -25.62 -52.01
C ARG A 7 -6.93 -24.72 -50.78
N ALA A 8 -6.93 -23.39 -50.96
CA ALA A 8 -6.90 -22.44 -49.86
C ALA A 8 -8.20 -22.47 -49.02
N CYS A 9 -9.37 -22.56 -49.65
CA CYS A 9 -10.64 -22.69 -48.93
C CYS A 9 -10.76 -24.02 -48.19
N ILE A 10 -10.26 -25.12 -48.75
CA ILE A 10 -10.23 -26.43 -48.07
C ILE A 10 -9.29 -26.39 -46.86
N ALA A 11 -8.11 -25.77 -46.99
CA ALA A 11 -7.19 -25.60 -45.86
C ALA A 11 -7.78 -24.73 -44.74
N LEU A 12 -8.44 -23.62 -45.10
CA LEU A 12 -9.09 -22.74 -44.12
C LEU A 12 -10.26 -23.44 -43.42
N PHE A 13 -11.04 -24.24 -44.15
CA PHE A 13 -12.13 -25.03 -43.61
C PHE A 13 -11.65 -26.12 -42.65
N LEU A 14 -10.53 -26.78 -42.97
CA LEU A 14 -9.91 -27.79 -42.08
C LEU A 14 -9.32 -27.16 -40.81
N VAL A 15 -8.73 -25.97 -40.89
CA VAL A 15 -8.24 -25.22 -39.72
C VAL A 15 -9.40 -24.77 -38.84
N LEU A 16 -10.50 -24.30 -39.43
CA LEU A 16 -11.71 -23.93 -38.68
C LEU A 16 -12.38 -25.15 -38.04
N LEU A 17 -12.45 -26.29 -38.72
CA LEU A 17 -12.93 -27.56 -38.15
C LEU A 17 -12.06 -28.05 -36.99
N PHE A 18 -10.74 -27.91 -37.09
CA PHE A 18 -9.82 -28.27 -36.01
C PHE A 18 -9.95 -27.32 -34.81
N ALA A 19 -10.09 -26.01 -35.06
CA ALA A 19 -10.35 -25.02 -34.01
C ALA A 19 -11.71 -25.25 -33.33
N PHE A 20 -12.76 -25.57 -34.09
CA PHE A 20 -14.07 -25.89 -33.51
C PHE A 20 -14.08 -27.23 -32.77
N GLY A 21 -13.40 -28.25 -33.30
CA GLY A 21 -13.27 -29.56 -32.66
C GLY A 21 -12.49 -29.50 -31.34
N THR A 22 -11.45 -28.67 -31.27
CA THR A 22 -10.70 -28.42 -30.02
C THR A 22 -11.52 -27.60 -29.02
N LEU A 23 -12.27 -26.58 -29.48
CA LEU A 23 -13.16 -25.80 -28.60
C LEU A 23 -14.32 -26.64 -28.04
N MET A 24 -14.89 -27.55 -28.85
CA MET A 24 -15.93 -28.48 -28.40
C MET A 24 -15.37 -29.58 -27.50
N GLY A 25 -14.17 -30.11 -27.79
CA GLY A 25 -13.48 -31.07 -26.92
C GLY A 25 -13.17 -30.49 -25.54
N LEU A 26 -12.77 -29.22 -25.48
CA LEU A 26 -12.59 -28.46 -24.23
C LEU A 26 -13.90 -28.22 -23.48
N ARG A 27 -15.05 -28.10 -24.17
CA ARG A 27 -16.38 -27.96 -23.56
C ARG A 27 -16.99 -29.28 -23.08
N THR A 28 -16.58 -30.42 -23.64
CA THR A 28 -17.08 -31.75 -23.24
C THR A 28 -16.27 -32.41 -22.12
N LEU A 29 -15.14 -31.82 -21.73
CA LEU A 29 -14.40 -32.19 -20.53
C LEU A 29 -15.17 -31.68 -19.29
N LYS A 30 -16.24 -32.39 -18.94
CA LYS A 30 -16.92 -32.25 -17.66
C LYS A 30 -16.03 -32.91 -16.61
N ALA A 31 -15.61 -32.15 -15.61
CA ALA A 31 -14.89 -32.67 -14.45
C ALA A 31 -15.73 -33.75 -13.74
N PRO A 32 -15.11 -34.81 -13.19
CA PRO A 32 -15.83 -35.73 -12.32
C PRO A 32 -16.31 -34.96 -11.08
N ASP A 33 -17.55 -35.22 -10.68
CA ASP A 33 -18.21 -34.57 -9.56
C ASP A 33 -17.40 -34.76 -8.26
N GLY A 34 -17.08 -33.65 -7.59
CA GLY A 34 -16.49 -33.63 -6.25
C GLY A 34 -15.09 -33.01 -6.15
N LEU A 35 -14.96 -31.70 -6.45
CA LEU A 35 -13.86 -30.85 -5.98
C LEU A 35 -14.37 -29.41 -5.78
N PRO A 36 -13.87 -28.63 -4.79
CA PRO A 36 -14.30 -27.26 -4.54
C PRO A 36 -13.80 -26.31 -5.63
N ALA A 37 -14.52 -25.20 -5.82
CA ALA A 37 -14.18 -24.14 -6.76
C ALA A 37 -12.76 -23.59 -6.54
N LEU A 38 -12.05 -23.40 -7.65
CA LEU A 38 -10.66 -22.97 -7.75
C LEU A 38 -10.51 -21.43 -7.74
N GLY A 39 -9.52 -20.95 -6.99
CA GLY A 39 -8.88 -19.64 -7.15
C GLY A 39 -8.22 -19.15 -5.85
N PRO A 40 -6.88 -19.23 -5.69
CA PRO A 40 -6.23 -18.84 -4.44
C PRO A 40 -6.13 -17.31 -4.36
N GLY A 41 -7.04 -16.71 -3.59
CA GLY A 41 -6.65 -15.62 -2.71
C GLY A 41 -5.55 -16.13 -1.77
N LEU A 42 -4.68 -15.23 -1.29
CA LEU A 42 -3.69 -15.55 -0.26
C LEU A 42 -4.40 -15.99 1.02
N GLU A 43 -4.79 -17.27 1.09
CA GLU A 43 -5.01 -17.97 2.34
C GLU A 43 -3.65 -18.11 3.01
N LEU A 44 -3.44 -17.34 4.08
CA LEU A 44 -2.52 -17.71 5.14
C LEU A 44 -2.84 -19.16 5.54
N ALA A 45 -1.84 -20.03 5.44
CA ALA A 45 -1.98 -21.45 5.71
C ALA A 45 -2.68 -21.72 7.07
N PRO A 46 -3.46 -22.81 7.18
CA PRO A 46 -4.24 -23.12 8.38
C PRO A 46 -3.33 -23.37 9.58
N PHE A 47 -3.67 -22.70 10.69
CA PHE A 47 -3.09 -22.87 12.01
C PHE A 47 -3.14 -24.34 12.46
N GLU A 48 -1.98 -24.99 12.57
CA GLU A 48 -1.87 -26.21 13.36
C GLU A 48 -2.01 -25.86 14.86
N ARG A 49 -3.09 -26.36 15.49
CA ARG A 49 -3.25 -26.37 16.94
C ARG A 49 -2.13 -27.21 17.57
N ARG A 50 -1.21 -26.59 18.29
CA ARG A 50 -0.42 -27.29 19.31
C ARG A 50 -1.29 -27.49 20.56
N PRO A 51 -1.20 -28.66 21.24
CA PRO A 51 -2.03 -28.97 22.39
C PRO A 51 -1.68 -28.09 23.59
N GLU A 52 -2.73 -27.57 24.24
CA GLU A 52 -2.68 -26.85 25.51
C GLU A 52 -2.12 -27.76 26.62
N GLY A 53 -1.21 -27.20 27.44
CA GLY A 53 -0.68 -27.91 28.59
C GLY A 53 0.53 -27.26 29.26
N ALA A 54 0.42 -26.02 29.75
CA ALA A 54 1.24 -25.52 30.86
C ALA A 54 0.56 -24.30 31.52
N PRO A 55 0.53 -24.22 32.87
CA PRO A 55 -0.21 -23.18 33.58
C PRO A 55 0.46 -21.80 33.48
N ALA A 56 -0.37 -20.77 33.37
CA ALA A 56 0.03 -19.36 33.34
C ALA A 56 0.76 -18.95 34.64
N ALA A 57 1.89 -18.25 34.49
CA ALA A 57 2.58 -17.60 35.61
C ALA A 57 1.79 -16.36 36.08
N PRO A 58 1.74 -16.08 37.40
CA PRO A 58 1.02 -14.92 37.92
C PRO A 58 1.72 -13.59 37.55
N PRO A 59 0.97 -12.48 37.48
CA PRO A 59 1.51 -11.18 37.13
C PRO A 59 2.49 -10.65 38.19
N PRO A 60 3.50 -9.85 37.81
CA PRO A 60 4.45 -9.28 38.75
C PRO A 60 3.78 -8.24 39.67
N PRO A 61 4.25 -8.09 40.92
CA PRO A 61 3.69 -7.14 41.87
C PRO A 61 4.00 -5.67 41.46
N PRO A 62 3.16 -4.72 41.88
CA PRO A 62 3.36 -3.30 41.59
C PRO A 62 4.61 -2.73 42.29
N PRO A 63 5.26 -1.71 41.69
CA PRO A 63 6.47 -1.12 42.27
C PRO A 63 6.16 -0.38 43.59
N PRO A 64 7.12 -0.34 44.53
CA PRO A 64 6.92 0.33 45.82
C PRO A 64 6.81 1.86 45.67
N PRO A 65 6.11 2.54 46.58
CA PRO A 65 5.97 4.00 46.55
C PRO A 65 7.33 4.66 46.78
N ARG A 66 7.68 5.60 45.90
CA ARG A 66 8.91 6.39 45.98
C ARG A 66 8.85 7.34 47.18
N THR A 67 9.70 7.11 48.17
CA THR A 67 9.98 8.07 49.24
C THR A 67 10.74 9.27 48.68
N ALA A 68 10.31 10.48 49.07
CA ALA A 68 10.93 11.74 48.69
C ALA A 68 12.36 11.84 49.23
N GLY A 69 13.34 11.99 48.32
CA GLY A 69 14.71 12.40 48.59
C GLY A 69 14.98 13.82 48.07
N PRO A 70 16.02 14.52 48.57
CA PRO A 70 16.12 15.98 48.53
C PRO A 70 16.50 16.53 47.15
N ALA A 71 16.11 17.79 46.94
CA ALA A 71 16.20 18.58 45.71
C ALA A 71 17.54 18.45 44.96
N SER A 72 17.45 18.01 43.71
CA SER A 72 18.54 18.04 42.72
C SER A 72 18.40 19.25 41.78
N ALA A 73 19.54 19.86 41.48
CA ALA A 73 19.79 21.04 40.64
C ALA A 73 19.10 21.00 39.24
N PRO A 74 18.90 22.16 38.57
CA PRO A 74 18.14 22.23 37.34
C PRO A 74 18.82 21.47 36.21
N GLY A 75 18.07 20.60 35.55
CA GLY A 75 18.53 19.83 34.38
C GLY A 75 18.80 20.72 33.16
N PRO A 76 19.52 20.18 32.15
CA PRO A 76 19.86 20.92 30.95
C PRO A 76 18.60 21.32 30.18
N ALA A 77 18.63 22.52 29.59
CA ALA A 77 17.54 23.09 28.80
C ALA A 77 17.11 22.18 27.63
N PRO A 78 15.85 22.27 27.16
CA PRO A 78 15.40 21.52 26.00
C PRO A 78 16.25 21.87 24.79
N ALA A 79 16.63 20.86 24.01
CA ALA A 79 17.30 21.06 22.73
C ALA A 79 16.44 21.98 21.85
N GLU A 80 17.09 23.03 21.33
CA GLU A 80 16.50 23.99 20.40
C GLU A 80 15.82 23.24 19.24
N ALA A 81 14.52 23.47 19.05
CA ALA A 81 13.79 22.92 17.91
C ALA A 81 14.45 23.43 16.62
N ALA A 82 14.85 22.50 15.74
CA ALA A 82 15.41 22.85 14.44
C ALA A 82 14.42 23.77 13.69
N PRO A 83 14.89 24.82 13.02
CA PRO A 83 14.03 25.78 12.36
C PRO A 83 13.18 25.09 11.28
N ALA A 84 11.89 25.43 11.23
CA ALA A 84 10.99 24.94 10.18
C ALA A 84 11.59 25.27 8.79
N PRO A 85 11.52 24.35 7.82
CA PRO A 85 12.02 24.63 6.48
C PRO A 85 11.32 25.87 5.91
N GLY A 86 12.06 26.73 5.20
CA GLY A 86 11.53 27.94 4.57
C GLY A 86 10.40 27.67 3.56
N PRO A 87 9.87 28.69 2.86
CA PRO A 87 8.79 28.53 1.88
C PRO A 87 9.28 27.72 0.67
N GLY A 88 9.33 26.40 0.84
CA GLY A 88 9.68 25.45 -0.19
C GLY A 88 8.53 25.20 -1.17
N PRO A 89 8.68 24.24 -2.08
CA PRO A 89 7.71 24.03 -3.14
C PRO A 89 6.31 23.64 -2.61
N ARG A 90 5.30 23.97 -3.42
CA ARG A 90 3.88 23.65 -3.16
C ARG A 90 3.66 22.14 -3.20
N VAL A 91 2.76 21.67 -2.34
CA VAL A 91 2.23 20.31 -2.31
C VAL A 91 0.74 20.30 -2.62
N TYR A 92 0.21 19.15 -3.03
CA TYR A 92 -1.20 18.99 -3.41
C TYR A 92 -1.88 17.89 -2.59
N SER A 93 -2.93 18.25 -1.85
CA SER A 93 -3.72 17.30 -1.05
C SER A 93 -4.52 16.28 -1.89
N ASP A 94 -4.54 16.45 -3.21
CA ASP A 94 -5.14 15.50 -4.15
C ASP A 94 -4.17 14.35 -4.53
N LEU A 95 -2.90 14.44 -4.12
CA LEU A 95 -1.88 13.43 -4.35
C LEU A 95 -1.52 12.77 -3.03
N HIS A 96 -1.77 11.48 -2.98
CA HIS A 96 -1.55 10.63 -1.82
C HIS A 96 -0.41 9.66 -2.12
N ALA A 97 0.49 9.37 -1.18
CA ALA A 97 1.53 8.35 -1.37
C ALA A 97 1.59 7.38 -0.20
N PHE A 98 1.54 6.08 -0.50
CA PHE A 98 1.67 5.03 0.51
C PHE A 98 3.07 5.02 1.10
N TYR A 99 3.15 5.01 2.43
CA TYR A 99 4.38 5.19 3.19
C TYR A 99 4.51 4.14 4.29
N TYR A 100 5.73 3.64 4.48
CA TYR A 100 6.05 2.56 5.39
C TYR A 100 7.08 3.01 6.43
N SER A 101 6.70 2.90 7.71
CA SER A 101 7.51 3.30 8.88
C SER A 101 8.18 2.11 9.59
N TRP A 102 8.34 0.99 8.91
CA TRP A 102 8.74 -0.30 9.51
C TRP A 102 10.25 -0.61 9.43
N TYR A 103 11.06 0.27 8.85
CA TYR A 103 12.48 0.00 8.64
C TYR A 103 13.29 0.27 9.91
N GLY A 104 14.22 -0.63 10.27
CA GLY A 104 15.05 -0.52 11.47
C GLY A 104 16.54 -0.76 11.18
N SER A 105 17.41 -0.15 11.97
CA SER A 105 18.86 -0.21 11.82
C SER A 105 19.57 -0.55 13.15
N PRO A 106 20.76 -1.18 13.12
CA PRO A 106 21.49 -1.53 14.34
C PRO A 106 21.79 -0.35 15.27
N ARG A 107 21.86 0.88 14.75
CA ARG A 107 22.17 2.08 15.54
C ARG A 107 21.05 2.48 16.51
N ARG A 108 19.78 2.18 16.18
CA ARG A 108 18.63 2.57 17.02
C ARG A 108 17.92 1.36 17.62
N GLU A 109 17.70 0.32 16.83
CA GLU A 109 16.96 -0.87 17.23
C GLU A 109 17.88 -2.03 17.68
N GLY A 110 19.20 -1.87 17.56
CA GLY A 110 20.18 -2.93 17.87
C GLY A 110 20.26 -4.06 16.83
N ARG A 111 19.34 -4.07 15.86
CA ARG A 111 19.29 -5.00 14.72
C ARG A 111 18.69 -4.32 13.50
N TYR A 112 18.82 -4.94 12.34
CA TYR A 112 18.00 -4.56 11.19
C TYR A 112 16.55 -5.05 11.38
N VAL A 113 15.60 -4.29 10.86
CA VAL A 113 14.18 -4.64 10.77
C VAL A 113 13.71 -4.31 9.36
N HIS A 114 12.94 -5.21 8.74
CA HIS A 114 12.56 -5.21 7.31
C HIS A 114 13.72 -5.31 6.32
N TRP A 115 14.85 -4.62 6.50
CA TRP A 115 16.00 -4.74 5.60
C TRP A 115 16.54 -6.16 5.50
N ASP A 116 16.54 -6.89 6.61
CA ASP A 116 16.90 -8.29 6.73
C ASP A 116 15.68 -9.21 6.49
N HIS A 117 14.83 -8.89 5.52
CA HIS A 117 13.61 -9.66 5.24
C HIS A 117 13.91 -11.14 4.94
N VAL A 118 12.96 -12.02 5.26
CA VAL A 118 13.01 -13.44 4.86
C VAL A 118 12.59 -13.62 3.40
N MET A 119 13.20 -14.57 2.69
CA MET A 119 12.66 -15.01 1.40
C MET A 119 11.39 -15.82 1.65
N VAL A 120 10.25 -15.28 1.21
CA VAL A 120 8.92 -15.85 1.40
C VAL A 120 8.78 -17.12 0.55
N PRO A 121 8.52 -18.29 1.14
CA PRO A 121 8.33 -19.51 0.39
C PRO A 121 7.05 -19.45 -0.45
N HIS A 122 7.08 -20.09 -1.61
CA HIS A 122 5.86 -20.33 -2.37
C HIS A 122 4.94 -21.27 -1.60
N TRP A 123 3.61 -21.09 -1.68
CA TRP A 123 2.64 -21.91 -0.94
C TRP A 123 2.64 -23.39 -1.37
N ASP A 124 2.83 -23.66 -2.66
CA ASP A 124 3.12 -25.02 -3.16
C ASP A 124 4.55 -25.45 -2.75
N PRO A 125 4.70 -26.50 -1.90
CA PRO A 125 6.01 -26.98 -1.45
C PRO A 125 6.93 -27.43 -2.59
N LYS A 126 6.38 -27.92 -3.71
CA LYS A 126 7.18 -28.37 -4.87
C LYS A 126 7.82 -27.20 -5.59
N ILE A 127 7.08 -26.11 -5.75
CA ILE A 127 7.60 -24.86 -6.32
C ILE A 127 8.58 -24.23 -5.33
N SER A 128 8.23 -24.19 -4.05
CA SER A 128 9.07 -23.65 -2.96
C SER A 128 10.47 -24.28 -2.90
N ALA A 129 10.58 -25.59 -3.16
CA ALA A 129 11.87 -26.29 -3.17
C ALA A 129 12.82 -25.83 -4.30
N SER A 130 12.30 -25.16 -5.33
CA SER A 130 13.08 -24.68 -6.48
C SER A 130 13.63 -23.25 -6.29
N TYR A 131 13.33 -22.59 -5.17
CA TYR A 131 13.73 -21.21 -4.90
C TYR A 131 14.61 -21.10 -3.65
N PRO A 132 15.50 -20.08 -3.60
CA PRO A 132 16.35 -19.87 -2.43
C PRO A 132 15.51 -19.59 -1.18
N ARG A 133 16.05 -19.99 -0.04
CA ARG A 133 15.50 -19.74 1.28
C ARG A 133 16.55 -19.04 2.12
N GLY A 134 16.10 -18.30 3.12
CA GLY A 134 16.96 -17.65 4.09
C GLY A 134 16.50 -16.24 4.37
N ARG A 135 17.40 -15.51 5.01
CA ARG A 135 17.20 -14.13 5.43
C ARG A 135 18.27 -13.27 4.78
N HIS A 136 17.90 -12.09 4.31
CA HIS A 136 18.86 -11.12 3.82
C HIS A 136 19.82 -10.67 4.92
N SER A 137 21.05 -10.29 4.55
CA SER A 137 22.09 -9.85 5.49
C SER A 137 22.57 -8.41 5.20
N PRO A 138 21.88 -7.38 5.72
CA PRO A 138 22.28 -5.99 5.56
C PRO A 138 23.63 -5.70 6.25
N PRO A 139 24.37 -4.65 5.83
CA PRO A 139 23.93 -3.60 4.91
C PRO A 139 24.12 -3.92 3.42
N ASP A 140 24.88 -4.95 3.06
CA ASP A 140 25.22 -5.22 1.65
C ASP A 140 24.18 -6.09 0.93
N ASP A 141 23.41 -6.90 1.65
CA ASP A 141 22.32 -7.72 1.12
C ASP A 141 20.99 -7.33 1.79
N LEU A 142 20.16 -6.55 1.08
CA LEU A 142 18.85 -6.09 1.54
C LEU A 142 17.73 -6.92 0.92
N GLY A 143 16.59 -7.02 1.61
CA GLY A 143 15.33 -7.47 1.03
C GLY A 143 14.71 -6.47 0.04
N SER A 144 15.49 -5.94 -0.90
CA SER A 144 15.03 -5.04 -1.95
C SER A 144 15.84 -5.21 -3.24
N SER A 145 15.18 -5.11 -4.40
CA SER A 145 15.86 -5.11 -5.70
C SER A 145 16.63 -3.81 -5.98
N PHE A 146 16.36 -2.73 -5.25
CA PHE A 146 17.02 -1.43 -5.34
C PHE A 146 17.73 -1.10 -4.03
N TYR A 147 18.60 -0.08 -4.04
CA TYR A 147 19.33 0.36 -2.84
C TYR A 147 19.00 1.82 -2.49
N PRO A 148 18.55 2.13 -1.26
CA PRO A 148 18.21 3.50 -0.85
C PRO A 148 19.43 4.42 -0.83
N GLU A 149 19.25 5.68 -1.25
CA GLU A 149 20.28 6.72 -1.09
C GLU A 149 20.68 6.92 0.38
N LEU A 150 19.69 6.81 1.28
CA LEU A 150 19.87 6.88 2.73
C LEU A 150 20.48 5.60 3.35
N GLY A 151 20.76 4.58 2.54
CA GLY A 151 21.17 3.25 3.01
C GLY A 151 20.06 2.52 3.77
N PRO A 152 20.37 1.38 4.44
CA PRO A 152 19.40 0.66 5.27
C PRO A 152 19.14 1.43 6.57
N TYR A 153 18.29 2.44 6.46
CA TYR A 153 17.96 3.43 7.48
C TYR A 153 17.02 2.89 8.57
N SER A 154 16.86 3.64 9.65
CA SER A 154 15.76 3.46 10.60
C SER A 154 14.67 4.49 10.34
N SER A 155 13.42 4.04 10.22
CA SER A 155 12.22 4.90 10.18
C SER A 155 12.02 5.69 11.48
N ARG A 156 12.71 5.30 12.55
CA ARG A 156 12.71 5.99 13.86
C ARG A 156 13.76 7.09 13.95
N ASP A 157 14.55 7.31 12.88
CA ASP A 157 15.56 8.36 12.84
C ASP A 157 14.94 9.70 12.39
N PRO A 158 14.98 10.76 13.23
CA PRO A 158 14.40 12.06 12.86
C PRO A 158 15.02 12.70 11.61
N ASP A 159 16.29 12.43 11.32
CA ASP A 159 16.94 12.91 10.09
C ASP A 159 16.36 12.24 8.84
N VAL A 160 16.06 10.95 8.92
CA VAL A 160 15.40 10.18 7.86
C VAL A 160 13.97 10.67 7.66
N LEU A 161 13.22 10.90 8.75
CA LEU A 161 11.87 11.48 8.65
C LEU A 161 11.90 12.85 7.96
N ARG A 162 12.83 13.74 8.33
CA ARG A 162 13.00 15.05 7.69
C ARG A 162 13.32 14.91 6.20
N GLU A 163 14.23 14.03 5.83
CA GLU A 163 14.56 13.80 4.43
C GLU A 163 13.39 13.21 3.64
N HIS A 164 12.62 12.30 4.23
CA HIS A 164 11.40 11.76 3.60
C HIS A 164 10.38 12.88 3.34
N MET A 165 10.14 13.78 4.29
CA MET A 165 9.25 14.92 4.08
C MET A 165 9.81 15.91 3.05
N THR A 166 11.13 16.10 2.98
CA THR A 166 11.77 16.85 1.90
C THR A 166 11.45 16.23 0.53
N GLN A 167 11.64 14.92 0.37
CA GLN A 167 11.38 14.23 -0.90
C GLN A 167 9.90 14.21 -1.28
N LEU A 168 8.99 14.05 -0.33
CA LEU A 168 7.54 14.16 -0.57
C LEU A 168 7.17 15.57 -1.05
N ARG A 169 7.75 16.63 -0.45
CA ARG A 169 7.61 18.00 -0.95
C ARG A 169 8.20 18.17 -2.33
N GLU A 170 9.39 17.63 -2.61
CA GLU A 170 10.02 17.63 -3.94
C GLU A 170 9.10 16.99 -4.99
N ALA A 171 8.36 15.94 -4.64
CA ALA A 171 7.38 15.28 -5.49
C ALA A 171 6.00 15.97 -5.56
N ALA A 172 5.81 17.08 -4.83
CA ALA A 172 4.53 17.81 -4.70
C ALA A 172 3.39 16.99 -4.08
N ILE A 173 3.71 15.93 -3.32
CA ILE A 173 2.73 15.09 -2.61
C ILE A 173 2.28 15.82 -1.33
N GLY A 174 0.97 16.00 -1.17
CA GLY A 174 0.39 16.66 0.00
C GLY A 174 -0.08 15.73 1.10
N VAL A 175 -0.28 14.44 0.80
CA VAL A 175 -0.76 13.45 1.77
C VAL A 175 0.15 12.22 1.80
N LEU A 176 0.75 11.97 2.95
CA LEU A 176 1.40 10.72 3.29
C LEU A 176 0.32 9.75 3.79
N VAL A 177 0.19 8.58 3.18
CA VAL A 177 -0.74 7.53 3.63
C VAL A 177 0.05 6.48 4.39
N LEU A 178 -0.02 6.54 5.72
CA LEU A 178 0.81 5.74 6.62
C LEU A 178 0.27 4.31 6.75
N SER A 179 1.07 3.33 6.37
CA SER A 179 0.84 1.92 6.73
C SER A 179 0.73 1.78 8.24
N TRP A 180 -0.41 1.27 8.72
CA TRP A 180 -0.73 1.28 10.14
C TRP A 180 -1.26 -0.07 10.63
N TYR A 181 -0.73 -0.49 11.78
CA TYR A 181 -1.19 -1.60 12.61
C TYR A 181 -1.59 -1.07 13.99
N PRO A 182 -2.53 -1.72 14.69
CA PRO A 182 -2.90 -1.36 16.06
C PRO A 182 -1.70 -1.35 17.02
N PRO A 183 -1.76 -0.57 18.12
CA PRO A 183 -0.69 -0.53 19.12
C PRO A 183 -0.31 -1.93 19.60
N GLY A 184 1.00 -2.23 19.58
CA GLY A 184 1.54 -3.54 19.97
C GLY A 184 1.40 -4.64 18.90
N MET A 185 0.85 -4.33 17.72
CA MET A 185 0.79 -5.24 16.56
C MET A 185 1.74 -4.77 15.44
N ALA A 186 2.11 -5.70 14.56
CA ALA A 186 2.93 -5.48 13.38
C ALA A 186 2.64 -6.58 12.33
N ASP A 187 3.22 -6.46 11.14
CA ASP A 187 3.30 -7.59 10.21
C ASP A 187 4.28 -8.66 10.71
N ASP A 188 4.27 -9.82 10.04
CA ASP A 188 5.08 -10.99 10.44
C ASP A 188 6.60 -10.77 10.39
N ASN A 189 7.08 -9.70 9.74
CA ASN A 189 8.50 -9.41 9.53
C ASN A 189 8.96 -8.12 10.23
N GLY A 190 8.03 -7.40 10.86
CA GLY A 190 8.26 -6.09 11.45
C GLY A 190 8.25 -6.05 12.98
N GLU A 191 8.16 -4.83 13.50
CA GLU A 191 7.94 -4.51 14.91
C GLU A 191 6.82 -3.46 15.00
N PRO A 192 6.12 -3.33 16.15
CA PRO A 192 5.07 -2.33 16.31
C PRO A 192 5.58 -0.91 16.02
N SER A 193 4.82 -0.17 15.21
CA SER A 193 5.24 1.14 14.68
C SER A 193 4.28 2.29 15.00
N ASP A 194 3.17 2.02 15.68
CA ASP A 194 2.19 3.07 16.06
C ASP A 194 2.80 4.16 16.95
N ASP A 195 3.79 3.81 17.77
CA ASP A 195 4.49 4.77 18.62
C ASP A 195 5.35 5.80 17.84
N LEU A 196 5.54 5.60 16.53
CA LEU A 196 6.16 6.58 15.63
C LEU A 196 5.18 7.60 15.05
N VAL A 197 3.87 7.34 15.13
CA VAL A 197 2.84 8.19 14.52
C VAL A 197 2.94 9.65 14.98
N PRO A 198 3.15 9.97 16.28
CA PRO A 198 3.35 11.36 16.71
C PRO A 198 4.53 12.06 16.03
N ALA A 199 5.69 11.40 15.94
CA ALA A 199 6.88 11.98 15.32
C ALA A 199 6.71 12.18 13.80
N ILE A 200 6.02 11.27 13.13
CA ILE A 200 5.67 11.40 11.71
C ILE A 200 4.73 12.59 11.50
N LEU A 201 3.70 12.72 12.35
CA LEU A 201 2.76 13.84 12.32
C LEU A 201 3.45 15.19 12.55
N ASP A 202 4.29 15.30 13.57
CA ASP A 202 5.06 16.51 13.88
C ASP A 202 5.93 16.94 12.70
N THR A 203 6.67 15.98 12.12
CA THR A 203 7.56 16.24 10.99
C THR A 203 6.77 16.58 9.73
N ALA A 204 5.67 15.88 9.45
CA ALA A 204 4.80 16.20 8.31
C ALA A 204 4.22 17.62 8.42
N HIS A 205 3.81 18.04 9.62
CA HIS A 205 3.26 19.38 9.86
C HIS A 205 4.27 20.49 9.54
N GLN A 206 5.54 20.32 9.93
CA GLN A 206 6.62 21.26 9.60
C GLN A 206 6.82 21.44 8.08
N TYR A 207 6.40 20.46 7.29
CA TYR A 207 6.56 20.42 5.84
C TYR A 207 5.24 20.69 5.09
N ASN A 208 4.17 21.05 5.79
CA ASN A 208 2.80 21.20 5.25
C ASN A 208 2.27 19.93 4.55
N ILE A 209 2.70 18.76 5.00
CA ILE A 209 2.20 17.46 4.55
C ILE A 209 1.17 16.98 5.58
N GLN A 210 0.09 16.39 5.08
CA GLN A 210 -0.94 15.77 5.90
C GLN A 210 -0.75 14.25 5.95
N VAL A 211 -1.29 13.59 6.97
CA VAL A 211 -1.16 12.15 7.20
C VAL A 211 -2.54 11.51 7.23
N ALA A 212 -2.78 10.61 6.28
CA ALA A 212 -3.90 9.68 6.28
C ALA A 212 -3.41 8.28 6.71
N PHE A 213 -4.32 7.36 7.01
CA PHE A 213 -3.99 6.02 7.50
C PHE A 213 -4.38 4.94 6.50
N HIS A 214 -3.46 4.01 6.27
CA HIS A 214 -3.65 2.78 5.50
C HIS A 214 -3.71 1.61 6.46
N ILE A 215 -4.92 1.20 6.81
CA ILE A 215 -5.18 0.17 7.82
C ILE A 215 -4.86 -1.19 7.20
N GLN A 216 -3.79 -1.80 7.71
CA GLN A 216 -3.31 -3.10 7.26
C GLN A 216 -4.21 -4.25 7.76
N PRO A 217 -4.14 -5.45 7.15
CA PRO A 217 -4.74 -6.65 7.70
C PRO A 217 -3.98 -7.06 8.95
N TYR A 218 -4.62 -6.95 10.11
CA TYR A 218 -4.10 -7.43 11.38
C TYR A 218 -4.91 -8.61 11.88
N LYS A 219 -4.31 -9.41 12.77
CA LYS A 219 -4.96 -10.59 13.34
C LYS A 219 -6.22 -10.16 14.11
N GLY A 220 -7.36 -10.75 13.74
CA GLY A 220 -8.64 -10.45 14.36
C GLY A 220 -9.32 -9.19 13.85
N ARG A 221 -8.87 -8.62 12.71
CA ARG A 221 -9.56 -7.48 12.08
C ARG A 221 -10.96 -7.87 11.60
N ASP A 222 -11.95 -7.22 12.18
CA ASP A 222 -13.37 -7.23 11.83
C ASP A 222 -13.99 -5.82 11.97
N ASP A 223 -15.30 -5.71 11.83
CA ASP A 223 -16.08 -4.48 11.98
C ASP A 223 -15.99 -3.86 13.39
N ILE A 224 -15.97 -4.69 14.44
CA ILE A 224 -15.89 -4.23 15.85
C ILE A 224 -14.50 -3.69 16.17
N THR A 225 -13.46 -4.47 15.88
CA THR A 225 -12.07 -4.05 16.10
C THR A 225 -11.68 -2.87 15.22
N LEU A 226 -12.21 -2.77 13.99
CA LEU A 226 -11.98 -1.58 13.16
C LEU A 226 -12.64 -0.36 13.80
N HIS A 227 -13.89 -0.44 14.28
CA HIS A 227 -14.53 0.65 15.03
C HIS A 227 -13.63 1.17 16.16
N ASP A 228 -13.13 0.27 17.00
CA ASP A 228 -12.27 0.62 18.14
C ASP A 228 -10.95 1.26 17.70
N ASN A 229 -10.36 0.77 16.62
CA ASN A 229 -9.13 1.32 16.06
C ASN A 229 -9.34 2.69 15.39
N ILE A 230 -10.47 2.93 14.73
CA ILE A 230 -10.81 4.25 14.18
C ILE A 230 -11.03 5.26 15.31
N LYS A 231 -11.75 4.85 16.36
CA LYS A 231 -11.89 5.64 17.57
C LYS A 231 -10.53 5.97 18.19
N TYR A 232 -9.65 4.98 18.34
CA TYR A 232 -8.30 5.17 18.85
C TYR A 232 -7.50 6.19 18.01
N ILE A 233 -7.46 6.03 16.70
CA ILE A 233 -6.73 6.93 15.80
C ILE A 233 -7.26 8.36 15.91
N ILE A 234 -8.58 8.54 15.90
CA ILE A 234 -9.20 9.87 15.97
C ILE A 234 -8.99 10.51 17.35
N ASP A 235 -9.19 9.77 18.45
CA ASP A 235 -8.99 10.31 19.80
C ASP A 235 -7.51 10.67 20.06
N THR A 236 -6.58 9.86 19.55
CA THR A 236 -5.14 10.02 19.82
C THR A 236 -4.50 11.05 18.90
N TYR A 237 -4.86 11.06 17.61
CA TYR A 237 -4.16 11.83 16.58
C TYR A 237 -5.03 12.88 15.89
N GLY A 238 -6.36 12.81 16.03
CA GLY A 238 -7.31 13.60 15.25
C GLY A 238 -7.27 15.11 15.48
N SER A 239 -6.68 15.58 16.58
CA SER A 239 -6.48 17.00 16.86
C SER A 239 -5.18 17.56 16.27
N HIS A 240 -4.31 16.71 15.73
CA HIS A 240 -3.01 17.12 15.21
C HIS A 240 -3.15 17.93 13.90
N GLY A 241 -2.36 18.99 13.72
CA GLY A 241 -2.45 19.89 12.55
C GLY A 241 -2.12 19.23 11.21
N ALA A 242 -1.39 18.11 11.22
CA ALA A 242 -1.13 17.28 10.04
C ALA A 242 -2.14 16.13 9.85
N PHE A 243 -3.09 15.90 10.76
CA PHE A 243 -4.07 14.83 10.57
C PHE A 243 -4.95 15.11 9.35
N TYR A 244 -4.94 14.23 8.35
CA TYR A 244 -5.62 14.47 7.08
C TYR A 244 -7.13 14.39 7.24
N ARG A 245 -7.82 15.36 6.63
CA ARG A 245 -9.28 15.35 6.49
C ARG A 245 -9.64 15.68 5.05
N TYR A 246 -10.31 14.75 4.40
CA TYR A 246 -10.89 14.97 3.08
C TYR A 246 -12.08 15.94 3.20
N LYS A 247 -12.11 16.96 2.35
CA LYS A 247 -13.19 17.93 2.27
C LYS A 247 -14.05 17.61 1.05
N ASN A 248 -15.27 17.14 1.29
CA ASN A 248 -16.19 16.83 0.19
C ASN A 248 -16.80 18.10 -0.43
N SER A 249 -17.55 17.94 -1.52
CA SER A 249 -18.22 19.03 -2.25
C SER A 249 -19.22 19.83 -1.41
N MET A 250 -19.78 19.23 -0.35
CA MET A 250 -20.67 19.91 0.61
C MET A 250 -19.91 20.65 1.72
N GLY A 251 -18.58 20.62 1.70
CA GLY A 251 -17.72 21.25 2.69
C GLY A 251 -17.55 20.47 3.99
N LYS A 252 -18.11 19.25 4.11
CA LYS A 252 -17.88 18.36 5.25
C LYS A 252 -16.43 17.88 5.22
N SER A 253 -15.72 18.05 6.32
CA SER A 253 -14.33 17.63 6.48
C SER A 253 -14.26 16.40 7.37
N LEU A 254 -13.83 15.27 6.83
CA LEU A 254 -13.83 13.97 7.49
C LEU A 254 -12.44 13.31 7.40
N PRO A 255 -11.98 12.58 8.43
CA PRO A 255 -10.84 11.68 8.30
C PRO A 255 -10.99 10.76 7.08
N LEU A 256 -9.89 10.41 6.40
CA LEU A 256 -9.92 9.41 5.33
C LEU A 256 -9.04 8.21 5.69
N PHE A 257 -9.59 7.01 5.53
CA PHE A 257 -8.96 5.74 5.84
C PHE A 257 -8.96 4.82 4.62
N TYR A 258 -7.79 4.31 4.24
CA TYR A 258 -7.66 3.23 3.26
C TYR A 258 -7.68 1.90 3.99
N ILE A 259 -8.51 0.96 3.56
CA ILE A 259 -8.60 -0.38 4.17
C ILE A 259 -7.94 -1.38 3.22
N TYR A 260 -6.72 -1.84 3.54
CA TYR A 260 -6.02 -2.85 2.72
C TYR A 260 -6.68 -4.21 2.86
N ASP A 261 -6.81 -4.96 1.77
CA ASP A 261 -7.48 -6.25 1.74
C ASP A 261 -8.86 -6.25 2.43
N SER A 262 -9.66 -5.21 2.18
CA SER A 262 -11.00 -5.06 2.75
C SER A 262 -11.94 -6.21 2.42
N TYR A 263 -11.69 -6.94 1.32
CA TYR A 263 -12.45 -8.11 0.88
C TYR A 263 -12.27 -9.34 1.80
N LEU A 264 -11.33 -9.32 2.75
CA LEU A 264 -11.19 -10.39 3.76
C LEU A 264 -12.29 -10.36 4.83
N THR A 265 -13.02 -9.25 4.95
CA THR A 265 -14.16 -9.09 5.84
C THR A 265 -15.42 -9.00 4.99
N SER A 266 -16.47 -9.74 5.36
CA SER A 266 -17.71 -9.84 4.58
C SER A 266 -18.42 -8.49 4.44
N PRO A 267 -19.11 -8.22 3.31
CA PRO A 267 -19.88 -6.99 3.13
C PRO A 267 -20.92 -6.74 4.22
N GLU A 268 -21.54 -7.78 4.78
CA GLU A 268 -22.53 -7.67 5.85
C GLU A 268 -21.92 -7.10 7.13
N ALA A 269 -20.75 -7.61 7.52
CA ALA A 269 -19.99 -7.09 8.66
C ALA A 269 -19.60 -5.61 8.43
N TRP A 270 -19.09 -5.27 7.23
CA TRP A 270 -18.81 -3.87 6.92
C TRP A 270 -20.06 -2.99 6.98
N ALA A 271 -21.20 -3.49 6.49
CA ALA A 271 -22.45 -2.74 6.53
C ALA A 271 -22.91 -2.45 7.96
N HIS A 272 -22.57 -3.32 8.93
CA HIS A 272 -22.87 -3.04 10.33
C HIS A 272 -22.15 -1.80 10.90
N LEU A 273 -20.96 -1.50 10.37
CA LEU A 273 -20.15 -0.36 10.76
C LEU A 273 -20.38 0.87 9.88
N LEU A 274 -20.47 0.68 8.56
CA LEU A 274 -20.35 1.74 7.57
C LEU A 274 -21.69 2.21 6.98
N THR A 275 -22.80 1.54 7.28
CA THR A 275 -24.13 2.05 6.88
C THR A 275 -24.80 2.79 8.04
N PRO A 276 -25.62 3.84 7.79
CA PRO A 276 -26.30 4.58 8.85
C PRO A 276 -27.22 3.74 9.75
N ASN A 277 -27.71 2.60 9.25
CA ASN A 277 -28.63 1.71 9.95
C ASN A 277 -27.92 0.48 10.56
N GLY A 278 -26.59 0.40 10.46
CA GLY A 278 -25.82 -0.70 11.02
C GLY A 278 -25.89 -0.72 12.56
N PRO A 279 -25.90 -1.91 13.21
CA PRO A 279 -26.09 -2.04 14.66
C PRO A 279 -25.06 -1.32 15.53
N HIS A 280 -23.86 -1.04 15.00
CA HIS A 280 -22.83 -0.26 15.68
C HIS A 280 -22.19 0.76 14.72
N SER A 281 -23.04 1.39 13.91
CA SER A 281 -22.62 2.33 12.87
C SER A 281 -21.73 3.45 13.41
N ILE A 282 -20.67 3.75 12.67
CA ILE A 282 -19.80 4.90 12.92
C ILE A 282 -20.33 6.19 12.28
N ARG A 283 -21.31 6.07 11.37
CA ARG A 283 -21.85 7.20 10.61
C ARG A 283 -22.58 8.17 11.52
N ASN A 284 -22.39 9.47 11.27
CA ASN A 284 -22.97 10.55 12.09
C ASN A 284 -22.55 10.52 13.57
N THR A 285 -21.43 9.88 13.89
CA THR A 285 -20.78 9.94 15.20
C THR A 285 -19.54 10.84 15.13
N PRO A 286 -18.90 11.19 16.26
CA PRO A 286 -17.60 11.86 16.26
C PRO A 286 -16.48 11.09 15.53
N TYR A 287 -16.70 9.79 15.26
CA TYR A 287 -15.75 8.89 14.62
C TYR A 287 -16.05 8.63 13.14
N ASP A 288 -17.04 9.34 12.57
CA ASP A 288 -17.36 9.25 11.14
C ASP A 288 -16.15 9.63 10.27
N GLY A 289 -16.08 9.06 9.07
CA GLY A 289 -14.91 9.13 8.20
C GLY A 289 -15.25 8.80 6.75
N VAL A 290 -14.25 8.89 5.88
CA VAL A 290 -14.29 8.45 4.49
C VAL A 290 -13.48 7.16 4.40
N PHE A 291 -14.15 6.05 4.11
CA PHE A 291 -13.56 4.71 4.08
C PHE A 291 -13.41 4.23 2.63
N ILE A 292 -12.17 3.94 2.23
CA ILE A 292 -11.81 3.56 0.86
C ILE A 292 -11.40 2.08 0.82
N ALA A 293 -12.19 1.26 0.13
CA ALA A 293 -11.97 -0.19 0.01
C ALA A 293 -11.01 -0.57 -1.12
N LEU A 294 -10.28 -1.68 -0.96
CA LEU A 294 -9.41 -2.21 -2.00
C LEU A 294 -10.22 -2.98 -3.05
N LEU A 295 -10.18 -2.52 -4.30
CA LEU A 295 -10.75 -3.22 -5.45
C LEU A 295 -9.70 -4.16 -6.05
N VAL A 296 -9.99 -5.47 -6.05
CA VAL A 296 -9.12 -6.51 -6.64
C VAL A 296 -9.81 -7.18 -7.82
N GLU A 297 -10.99 -7.74 -7.59
CA GLU A 297 -11.81 -8.41 -8.62
C GLU A 297 -12.99 -7.55 -9.05
N GLU A 298 -13.56 -7.82 -10.22
CA GLU A 298 -14.72 -7.07 -10.74
C GLU A 298 -15.94 -7.21 -9.81
N GLY A 299 -16.16 -8.40 -9.24
CA GLY A 299 -17.26 -8.67 -8.32
C GLY A 299 -17.25 -7.79 -7.07
N HIS A 300 -16.06 -7.40 -6.59
CA HIS A 300 -15.92 -6.57 -5.40
C HIS A 300 -16.58 -5.19 -5.56
N THR A 301 -16.81 -4.70 -6.78
CA THR A 301 -17.48 -3.40 -6.99
C THR A 301 -18.86 -3.33 -6.31
N HIS A 302 -19.65 -4.39 -6.40
CA HIS A 302 -20.98 -4.46 -5.81
C HIS A 302 -20.91 -4.74 -4.30
N ASP A 303 -19.96 -5.58 -3.88
CA ASP A 303 -19.70 -5.87 -2.48
C ASP A 303 -19.28 -4.62 -1.71
N ILE A 304 -18.40 -3.80 -2.29
CA ILE A 304 -17.95 -2.52 -1.72
C ILE A 304 -19.12 -1.55 -1.55
N LEU A 305 -20.00 -1.48 -2.54
CA LEU A 305 -21.21 -0.64 -2.47
C LEU A 305 -22.15 -1.13 -1.36
N ALA A 306 -22.43 -2.44 -1.31
CA ALA A 306 -23.31 -3.04 -0.31
C ALA A 306 -22.74 -2.90 1.12
N ALA A 307 -21.42 -2.96 1.26
CA ALA A 307 -20.69 -2.77 2.50
C ALA A 307 -20.75 -1.34 3.06
N GLY A 308 -21.17 -0.35 2.28
CA GLY A 308 -21.30 1.05 2.72
C GLY A 308 -20.00 1.85 2.72
N PHE A 309 -18.98 1.42 1.97
CA PHE A 309 -17.76 2.21 1.77
C PHE A 309 -18.04 3.51 1.00
N ASP A 310 -17.19 4.51 1.19
CA ASP A 310 -17.30 5.83 0.53
C ASP A 310 -16.55 5.86 -0.82
N GLY A 311 -15.75 4.84 -1.11
CA GLY A 311 -14.97 4.76 -2.33
C GLY A 311 -14.13 3.50 -2.44
N MET A 312 -13.36 3.43 -3.54
CA MET A 312 -12.44 2.34 -3.80
C MET A 312 -11.10 2.82 -4.39
N TYR A 313 -10.03 2.09 -4.06
CA TYR A 313 -8.67 2.27 -4.59
C TYR A 313 -8.09 0.94 -5.08
N THR A 314 -6.97 0.98 -5.79
CA THR A 314 -6.48 -0.18 -6.56
C THR A 314 -5.12 -0.73 -6.11
N TYR A 315 -4.40 0.01 -5.28
CA TYR A 315 -3.08 -0.29 -4.68
C TYR A 315 -1.97 -0.76 -5.63
N PHE A 316 -2.07 -1.94 -6.21
CA PHE A 316 -0.95 -2.64 -6.86
C PHE A 316 -0.33 -1.83 -8.01
N ALA A 317 1.00 -1.66 -7.96
CA ALA A 317 1.77 -0.97 -9.00
C ALA A 317 1.87 -1.75 -10.31
N SER A 318 1.63 -3.07 -10.29
CA SER A 318 1.66 -3.94 -11.46
C SER A 318 0.36 -3.91 -12.24
N ASN A 319 0.40 -3.28 -13.41
CA ASN A 319 -0.67 -3.29 -14.38
C ASN A 319 -0.92 -4.74 -14.85
N GLY A 320 -2.18 -5.18 -14.74
CA GLY A 320 -2.59 -6.55 -15.07
C GLY A 320 -2.52 -7.55 -13.91
N PHE A 321 -2.09 -7.15 -12.71
CA PHE A 321 -2.05 -8.06 -11.55
C PHE A 321 -3.45 -8.43 -11.05
N SER A 322 -4.35 -7.45 -11.02
CA SER A 322 -5.75 -7.61 -10.60
C SER A 322 -6.68 -6.89 -11.57
N PHE A 323 -8.00 -7.10 -11.46
CA PHE A 323 -8.97 -6.31 -12.21
C PHE A 323 -8.84 -4.81 -11.85
N GLY A 324 -8.70 -4.50 -10.56
CA GLY A 324 -8.55 -3.13 -10.07
C GLY A 324 -7.26 -2.44 -10.54
N SER A 325 -6.13 -3.14 -10.59
CA SER A 325 -4.85 -2.56 -11.03
C SER A 325 -4.65 -2.52 -12.55
N SER A 326 -5.60 -3.05 -13.31
CA SER A 326 -5.54 -3.05 -14.78
C SER A 326 -6.08 -1.74 -15.35
N HIS A 327 -5.19 -0.91 -15.93
CA HIS A 327 -5.53 0.45 -16.38
C HIS A 327 -6.73 0.51 -17.36
N GLN A 328 -6.90 -0.54 -18.17
CA GLN A 328 -7.99 -0.66 -19.14
C GLN A 328 -9.38 -0.69 -18.47
N ASN A 329 -9.47 -1.09 -17.20
CA ASN A 329 -10.73 -1.20 -16.46
C ASN A 329 -11.10 0.09 -15.73
N TRP A 330 -10.17 1.02 -15.52
CA TRP A 330 -10.39 2.22 -14.69
C TRP A 330 -11.52 3.11 -15.18
N LYS A 331 -11.77 3.17 -16.50
CA LYS A 331 -12.93 3.91 -17.03
C LYS A 331 -14.26 3.29 -16.58
N ALA A 332 -14.36 1.96 -16.60
CA ALA A 332 -15.56 1.26 -16.15
C ALA A 332 -15.75 1.43 -14.63
N VAL A 333 -14.66 1.30 -13.85
CA VAL A 333 -14.68 1.50 -12.40
C VAL A 333 -15.08 2.93 -12.04
N LYS A 334 -14.51 3.94 -12.70
CA LYS A 334 -14.89 5.34 -12.50
C LYS A 334 -16.36 5.58 -12.81
N ASN A 335 -16.86 5.07 -13.93
CA ASN A 335 -18.28 5.19 -14.28
C ASN A 335 -19.20 4.54 -13.23
N PHE A 336 -18.81 3.38 -12.69
CA PHE A 336 -19.54 2.73 -11.60
C PHE A 336 -19.52 3.60 -10.33
N CYS A 337 -18.36 4.17 -9.98
CA CYS A 337 -18.24 5.04 -8.82
C CYS A 337 -19.10 6.30 -8.96
N ASP A 338 -19.08 6.95 -10.14
CA ASP A 338 -19.87 8.14 -10.42
C ASP A 338 -21.37 7.87 -10.36
N ALA A 339 -21.81 6.72 -10.89
CA ALA A 339 -23.22 6.32 -10.85
C ALA A 339 -23.74 6.02 -9.43
N ASN A 340 -22.83 5.71 -8.50
CA ASN A 340 -23.16 5.32 -7.12
C ASN A 340 -22.65 6.29 -6.06
N ASN A 341 -22.17 7.48 -6.46
CA ASN A 341 -21.63 8.50 -5.57
C ASN A 341 -20.48 7.98 -4.66
N LEU A 342 -19.58 7.20 -5.26
CA LEU A 342 -18.36 6.68 -4.62
C LEU A 342 -17.13 7.44 -5.14
N LEU A 343 -16.11 7.56 -4.29
CA LEU A 343 -14.80 8.03 -4.72
C LEU A 343 -14.06 6.92 -5.47
N PHE A 344 -13.47 7.25 -6.62
CA PHE A 344 -12.48 6.40 -7.26
C PHE A 344 -11.08 7.00 -7.12
N ILE A 345 -10.19 6.28 -6.44
CA ILE A 345 -8.80 6.68 -6.21
C ILE A 345 -7.87 5.69 -6.92
N PRO A 346 -7.54 5.88 -8.20
CA PRO A 346 -6.60 5.00 -8.89
C PRO A 346 -5.23 5.07 -8.21
N SER A 347 -4.57 3.91 -8.10
CA SER A 347 -3.20 3.78 -7.59
C SER A 347 -2.24 3.55 -8.75
N VAL A 348 -1.20 4.38 -8.82
CA VAL A 348 -0.16 4.32 -9.87
C VAL A 348 1.20 4.02 -9.22
N GLY A 349 2.06 3.30 -9.92
CA GLY A 349 3.41 3.01 -9.42
C GLY A 349 4.48 3.07 -10.51
N PRO A 350 5.75 3.28 -10.14
CA PRO A 350 6.84 3.48 -11.09
C PRO A 350 7.32 2.21 -11.79
N GLY A 351 6.94 1.06 -11.25
CA GLY A 351 7.28 -0.29 -11.67
C GLY A 351 7.05 -1.25 -10.51
N TYR A 352 7.47 -2.51 -10.67
CA TYR A 352 7.34 -3.53 -9.63
C TYR A 352 8.41 -4.60 -9.82
N ILE A 353 9.06 -5.01 -8.74
CA ILE A 353 9.98 -6.16 -8.70
C ILE A 353 10.25 -6.58 -7.24
N ASP A 354 9.62 -7.66 -6.82
CA ASP A 354 9.72 -8.19 -5.46
C ASP A 354 10.55 -9.47 -5.35
N THR A 355 11.22 -9.88 -6.43
CA THR A 355 11.92 -11.17 -6.53
C THR A 355 13.06 -11.35 -5.52
N SER A 356 13.49 -10.27 -4.86
CA SER A 356 14.39 -10.36 -3.70
C SER A 356 13.78 -11.14 -2.54
N ILE A 357 12.50 -10.89 -2.23
CA ILE A 357 11.77 -11.55 -1.14
C ILE A 357 10.76 -12.58 -1.62
N ARG A 358 10.29 -12.51 -2.87
CA ARG A 358 9.40 -13.51 -3.50
C ARG A 358 9.99 -14.00 -4.82
N PRO A 359 11.03 -14.86 -4.80
CA PRO A 359 11.75 -15.28 -6.02
C PRO A 359 10.88 -15.92 -7.11
N TRP A 360 9.72 -16.45 -6.73
CA TRP A 360 8.71 -17.06 -7.60
C TRP A 360 7.78 -16.07 -8.31
N ASN A 361 7.79 -14.79 -7.92
CA ASN A 361 6.80 -13.80 -8.35
C ASN A 361 7.24 -12.97 -9.59
N ASN A 362 8.24 -13.43 -10.34
CA ASN A 362 8.82 -12.68 -11.47
C ASN A 362 7.78 -12.32 -12.57
N HIS A 363 6.70 -13.09 -12.73
CA HIS A 363 5.66 -12.81 -13.73
C HIS A 363 4.94 -11.46 -13.48
N ASN A 364 4.95 -10.96 -12.25
CA ASN A 364 4.40 -9.66 -11.89
C ASN A 364 5.40 -8.50 -12.02
N THR A 365 6.65 -8.79 -12.37
CA THR A 365 7.67 -7.74 -12.57
C THR A 365 7.28 -6.80 -13.70
N ARG A 366 7.45 -5.50 -13.47
CA ARG A 366 7.23 -4.42 -14.43
C ARG A 366 8.45 -3.51 -14.41
N ASN A 367 9.24 -3.57 -15.48
CA ASN A 367 10.40 -2.70 -15.65
C ASN A 367 9.96 -1.24 -15.67
N ARG A 368 10.73 -0.36 -15.03
CA ARG A 368 10.40 1.07 -14.97
C ARG A 368 10.55 1.78 -16.32
N VAL A 369 11.34 1.20 -17.24
CA VAL A 369 11.63 1.73 -18.60
C VAL A 369 11.98 3.22 -18.55
N ASN A 370 12.93 3.58 -17.69
CA ASN A 370 13.40 4.96 -17.47
C ASN A 370 12.26 5.96 -17.21
N GLY A 371 11.25 5.55 -16.44
CA GLY A 371 10.09 6.36 -16.10
C GLY A 371 8.87 6.16 -17.01
N LYS A 372 9.02 5.55 -18.19
CA LYS A 372 7.91 5.45 -19.15
C LYS A 372 6.75 4.60 -18.65
N TYR A 373 7.03 3.56 -17.86
CA TYR A 373 5.99 2.77 -17.20
C TYR A 373 5.15 3.66 -16.27
N TYR A 374 5.81 4.46 -15.44
CA TYR A 374 5.17 5.37 -14.50
C TYR A 374 4.30 6.43 -15.19
N GLU A 375 4.85 7.09 -16.22
CA GLU A 375 4.12 8.09 -16.98
C GLU A 375 2.89 7.51 -17.68
N THR A 376 2.96 6.25 -18.12
CA THR A 376 1.81 5.56 -18.72
C THR A 376 0.71 5.31 -17.69
N ALA A 377 1.06 4.94 -16.46
CA ALA A 377 0.12 4.78 -15.36
C ALA A 377 -0.50 6.13 -14.95
N LEU A 378 0.31 7.17 -14.80
CA LEU A 378 -0.14 8.53 -14.47
C LEU A 378 -1.07 9.09 -15.56
N GLN A 379 -0.74 8.89 -16.83
CA GLN A 379 -1.62 9.27 -17.95
C GLN A 379 -2.96 8.55 -17.89
N ALA A 380 -2.96 7.24 -17.61
CA ALA A 380 -4.19 6.46 -17.51
C ALA A 380 -5.07 6.93 -16.33
N ALA A 381 -4.47 7.26 -15.19
CA ALA A 381 -5.17 7.81 -14.04
C ALA A 381 -5.77 9.19 -14.37
N LEU A 382 -5.01 10.07 -15.03
CA LEU A 382 -5.50 11.38 -15.46
C LEU A 382 -6.73 11.27 -16.39
N MET A 383 -6.74 10.30 -17.31
CA MET A 383 -7.82 10.14 -18.30
C MET A 383 -9.18 9.79 -17.71
N VAL A 384 -9.22 9.23 -16.50
CA VAL A 384 -10.47 8.90 -15.80
C VAL A 384 -10.92 10.00 -14.84
N ARG A 385 -10.24 11.16 -14.84
CA ARG A 385 -10.61 12.36 -14.08
C ARG A 385 -10.93 12.08 -12.60
N PRO A 386 -10.03 11.44 -11.85
CA PRO A 386 -10.24 11.16 -10.44
C PRO A 386 -10.11 12.45 -9.62
N GLU A 387 -10.68 12.46 -8.42
CA GLU A 387 -10.48 13.56 -7.49
C GLU A 387 -9.13 13.48 -6.78
N ILE A 388 -8.68 12.25 -6.50
CA ILE A 388 -7.44 11.92 -5.80
C ILE A 388 -6.70 10.88 -6.62
N VAL A 389 -5.37 11.00 -6.73
CA VAL A 389 -4.49 9.95 -7.25
C VAL A 389 -3.61 9.45 -6.11
N SER A 390 -3.50 8.13 -5.97
CA SER A 390 -2.60 7.51 -5.00
C SER A 390 -1.35 6.96 -5.69
N ILE A 391 -0.19 7.13 -5.05
CA ILE A 391 1.11 6.65 -5.52
C ILE A 391 1.51 5.44 -4.68
N THR A 392 1.69 4.30 -5.34
CA THR A 392 2.27 3.08 -4.80
C THR A 392 3.69 2.94 -5.34
N SER A 393 4.70 3.39 -4.60
CA SER A 393 4.68 3.88 -3.21
C SER A 393 5.77 4.94 -2.97
N PHE A 394 5.78 5.59 -1.81
CA PHE A 394 6.95 6.35 -1.39
C PHE A 394 8.15 5.42 -1.21
N ASN A 395 8.07 4.44 -0.31
CA ASN A 395 9.22 3.63 0.14
C ASN A 395 8.93 2.14 0.37
N GLU A 396 8.03 1.50 -0.39
CA GLU A 396 7.89 0.03 -0.35
C GLU A 396 9.05 -0.64 -1.10
N TRP A 397 10.21 -0.71 -0.45
CA TRP A 397 11.45 -1.18 -1.06
C TRP A 397 11.40 -2.67 -1.41
N HIS A 398 10.65 -3.48 -0.66
CA HIS A 398 10.58 -4.92 -0.90
C HIS A 398 9.99 -5.24 -2.25
N GLU A 399 9.01 -4.45 -2.68
CA GLU A 399 8.29 -4.64 -3.94
C GLU A 399 8.85 -3.82 -5.10
N GLY A 400 9.90 -3.03 -4.86
CA GLY A 400 10.53 -2.22 -5.88
C GLY A 400 9.59 -1.15 -6.47
N THR A 401 8.60 -0.70 -5.70
CA THR A 401 7.59 0.29 -6.12
C THR A 401 7.90 1.71 -5.63
N GLN A 402 8.97 1.89 -4.88
CA GLN A 402 9.36 3.15 -4.27
C GLN A 402 9.67 4.26 -5.29
N ILE A 403 9.26 5.50 -4.99
CA ILE A 403 9.73 6.72 -5.66
C ILE A 403 10.86 7.42 -4.88
N GLU A 404 11.11 7.01 -3.63
CA GLU A 404 12.26 7.44 -2.81
C GLU A 404 13.58 7.29 -3.59
N LYS A 405 14.53 8.21 -3.36
CA LYS A 405 15.82 8.24 -4.06
C LYS A 405 16.58 6.91 -3.91
N ALA A 406 16.95 6.31 -5.05
CA ALA A 406 17.77 5.09 -5.10
C ALA A 406 19.10 5.34 -5.82
N VAL A 407 20.15 4.64 -5.37
CA VAL A 407 21.52 4.81 -5.89
C VAL A 407 22.09 3.51 -6.47
N PRO A 408 22.99 3.58 -7.47
CA PRO A 408 23.73 2.42 -7.94
C PRO A 408 24.52 1.77 -6.80
N LYS A 409 24.35 0.46 -6.62
CA LYS A 409 25.11 -0.32 -5.64
C LYS A 409 25.48 -1.69 -6.23
N LYS A 410 26.76 -2.03 -6.09
CA LYS A 410 27.30 -3.35 -6.43
C LYS A 410 28.07 -3.90 -5.24
N THR A 411 27.80 -5.15 -4.90
CA THR A 411 28.53 -5.93 -3.90
C THR A 411 29.12 -7.17 -4.57
N PRO A 412 29.96 -7.97 -3.89
CA PRO A 412 30.48 -9.21 -4.47
C PRO A 412 29.40 -10.21 -4.89
N THR A 413 28.24 -10.19 -4.22
CA THR A 413 27.16 -11.15 -4.42
C THR A 413 25.94 -10.57 -5.13
N ARG A 414 25.85 -9.24 -5.28
CA ARG A 414 24.62 -8.59 -5.76
C ARG A 414 24.90 -7.35 -6.61
N LEU A 415 24.11 -7.23 -7.66
CA LEU A 415 23.95 -5.99 -8.42
C LEU A 415 22.53 -5.50 -8.18
N TYR A 416 22.39 -4.34 -7.53
CA TYR A 416 21.09 -3.71 -7.34
C TYR A 416 20.66 -3.01 -8.62
N LEU A 417 19.35 -2.95 -8.85
CA LEU A 417 18.78 -2.07 -9.85
C LEU A 417 18.91 -0.62 -9.37
N ASP A 418 18.94 0.30 -10.32
CA ASP A 418 19.08 1.73 -10.08
C ASP A 418 18.31 2.54 -11.12
N TYR A 419 18.44 3.87 -11.07
CA TYR A 419 17.71 4.80 -11.93
C TYR A 419 18.56 5.35 -13.09
N LEU A 420 19.76 4.80 -13.32
CA LEU A 420 20.62 5.25 -14.41
C LEU A 420 19.94 5.07 -15.78
N PRO A 421 20.19 5.98 -16.74
CA PRO A 421 21.18 7.07 -16.70
C PRO A 421 20.69 8.35 -15.99
N HIS A 422 19.54 8.33 -15.33
CA HIS A 422 18.99 9.49 -14.62
C HIS A 422 19.52 9.59 -13.19
N GLN A 423 19.24 10.73 -12.55
CA GLN A 423 19.58 10.99 -11.15
C GLN A 423 18.68 10.19 -10.19
N PRO A 424 19.11 9.99 -8.92
CA PRO A 424 18.27 9.36 -7.89
C PRO A 424 16.89 10.01 -7.70
N SER A 425 16.77 11.30 -8.01
CA SER A 425 15.53 12.09 -7.92
C SER A 425 14.51 11.86 -9.04
N LEU A 426 14.81 11.04 -10.06
CA LEU A 426 13.97 10.86 -11.26
C LEU A 426 12.47 10.73 -10.92
N TYR A 427 12.10 9.80 -10.04
CA TYR A 427 10.68 9.52 -9.77
C TYR A 427 10.00 10.61 -8.95
N LEU A 428 10.74 11.39 -8.16
CA LEU A 428 10.21 12.57 -7.48
C LEU A 428 9.90 13.67 -8.51
N GLU A 429 10.81 13.92 -9.44
CA GLU A 429 10.63 14.90 -10.53
C GLU A 429 9.48 14.53 -11.46
N LEU A 430 9.37 13.25 -11.83
CA LEU A 430 8.24 12.73 -12.60
C LEU A 430 6.92 12.96 -11.85
N THR A 431 6.87 12.64 -10.56
CA THR A 431 5.66 12.81 -9.74
C THR A 431 5.25 14.28 -9.69
N ARG A 432 6.17 15.21 -9.41
CA ARG A 432 5.88 16.65 -9.42
C ARG A 432 5.30 17.11 -10.76
N ARG A 433 5.95 16.76 -11.86
CA ARG A 433 5.52 17.21 -13.20
C ARG A 433 4.11 16.73 -13.52
N TRP A 434 3.78 15.51 -13.15
CA TRP A 434 2.43 14.96 -13.32
C TRP A 434 1.43 15.52 -12.31
N ALA A 435 1.84 15.86 -11.10
CA ALA A 435 1.01 16.56 -10.13
C ALA A 435 0.56 17.92 -10.66
N GLU A 436 1.51 18.72 -11.16
CA GLU A 436 1.24 20.03 -11.75
C GLU A 436 0.34 19.93 -12.98
N HIS A 437 0.55 18.90 -13.83
CA HIS A 437 -0.34 18.64 -14.96
C HIS A 437 -1.74 18.23 -14.51
N PHE A 438 -1.85 17.29 -13.57
CA PHE A 438 -3.13 16.82 -13.03
C PHE A 438 -3.96 17.97 -12.45
N ILE A 439 -3.35 18.84 -11.65
CA ILE A 439 -4.06 19.98 -11.04
C ILE A 439 -4.54 20.97 -12.10
N LYS A 440 -3.71 21.26 -13.11
CA LYS A 440 -4.10 22.13 -14.23
C LYS A 440 -5.27 21.57 -15.04
N GLU A 441 -5.31 20.26 -15.25
CA GLU A 441 -6.44 19.59 -15.93
C GLU A 441 -7.68 19.58 -15.05
N LYS A 442 -7.53 19.30 -13.75
CA LYS A 442 -8.63 19.30 -12.78
C LYS A 442 -9.33 20.67 -12.68
N GLU A 443 -8.56 21.76 -12.71
CA GLU A 443 -9.12 23.13 -12.78
C GLU A 443 -9.99 23.35 -14.03
N GLN A 444 -9.67 22.71 -15.16
CA GLN A 444 -10.47 22.79 -16.39
C GLN A 444 -11.72 21.90 -16.36
N TRP A 445 -11.72 20.81 -15.60
CA TRP A 445 -12.89 19.94 -15.47
C TRP A 445 -13.98 20.53 -14.57
N LEU A 446 -13.59 21.46 -13.69
CA LEU A 446 -14.47 22.14 -12.73
C LEU A 446 -15.04 23.47 -13.26
N MET A 447 -14.55 23.94 -14.41
CA MET A 447 -15.16 25.02 -15.20
C MET A 447 -16.18 24.44 -16.16
#